data_AF-A0A3D6AN93-F1
#
_entry.id   AF-A0A3D6AN93-F1
#
_cell.length_a   1.000
_cell.length_b   1.000
_cell.length_c   1.000
_cell.angle_alpha   90.00
_cell.angle_beta   90.00
_cell.angle_gamma   90.00
#
_symmetry.space_group_name_H-M   'P 1'
#
loop_
_entity.id
_entity.type
_entity.pdbx_description
1 polymer ?
#
loop_
_entity_poly.entity_id
_entity_poly.type
_entity_poly.pdbx_seq_one_letter_code
_entity_poly.pdbx_strand_id
1 'polypeptide(L)'
;MDKAAIEQFIFERIRAAVEITAAECVRQLNAGGHSFANTSDGLVWIDENADEILEVTCPIGVGISSLDEAILPPDAATEKFMTLALSGSDKAATVLFRFEGDLANGGFGQLFENKGVGFVREAIGYLQDIGASAAAKITLQALEIHEQRQPVVREYEQLQADLERLDRRFTRLGIDIPTLYAHFTSKT
;
A
#
# COMPACT_ATOMS: atom_id res chain seq x y z
N MET A 1 -13.11 -15.91 24.64
CA MET A 1 -12.73 -14.63 24.01
C MET A 1 -13.65 -14.47 22.82
N ASP A 2 -14.38 -13.35 22.70
CA ASP A 2 -15.29 -13.13 21.57
C ASP A 2 -14.50 -12.77 20.29
N LYS A 3 -15.19 -12.76 19.14
CA LYS A 3 -14.60 -12.45 17.82
C LYS A 3 -13.85 -11.12 17.83
N ALA A 4 -14.48 -10.07 18.37
CA ALA A 4 -13.88 -8.74 18.44
C ALA A 4 -12.60 -8.73 19.29
N ALA A 5 -12.58 -9.45 20.41
CA ALA A 5 -11.41 -9.55 21.27
C ALA A 5 -10.25 -10.31 20.62
N ILE A 6 -10.52 -11.31 19.77
CA ILE A 6 -9.49 -12.01 18.99
C ILE A 6 -8.96 -11.12 17.86
N GLU A 7 -9.85 -10.45 17.12
CA GLU A 7 -9.46 -9.50 16.07
C GLU A 7 -8.57 -8.40 16.65
N GLN A 8 -8.98 -7.80 17.78
CA GLN A 8 -8.19 -6.79 18.48
C GLN A 8 -6.84 -7.35 18.95
N PHE A 9 -6.81 -8.55 19.55
CA PHE A 9 -5.56 -9.14 20.02
C PHE A 9 -4.54 -9.33 18.88
N ILE A 10 -4.99 -9.86 17.74
CA ILE A 10 -4.12 -10.06 16.57
C ILE A 10 -3.71 -8.70 15.98
N PHE A 11 -4.65 -7.76 15.87
CA PHE A 11 -4.39 -6.41 15.37
C PHE A 11 -3.27 -5.74 16.18
N GLU A 12 -3.37 -5.74 17.52
CA GLU A 12 -2.36 -5.16 18.41
C GLU A 12 -1.00 -5.84 18.26
N ARG A 13 -0.98 -7.16 18.08
CA ARG A 13 0.26 -7.92 17.86
C ARG A 13 0.95 -7.56 16.55
N ILE A 14 0.18 -7.40 15.47
CA ILE A 14 0.71 -7.00 14.16
C ILE A 14 1.19 -5.54 14.22
N ARG A 15 0.38 -4.65 14.79
CA ARG A 15 0.73 -3.24 15.00
C ARG A 15 2.08 -3.12 15.73
N ALA A 16 2.24 -3.81 16.85
CA ALA A 16 3.50 -3.78 17.61
C ALA A 16 4.70 -4.27 16.79
N ALA A 17 4.52 -5.30 15.95
CA ALA A 17 5.60 -5.79 15.07
C ALA A 17 5.99 -4.79 13.98
N VAL A 18 5.00 -4.10 13.40
CA VAL A 18 5.22 -3.03 12.41
C VAL A 18 5.94 -1.85 13.06
N GLU A 19 5.49 -1.41 14.24
CA GLU A 19 6.11 -0.33 15.01
C GLU A 19 7.58 -0.62 15.34
N ILE A 20 7.90 -1.85 15.79
CA ILE A 20 9.29 -2.27 16.06
C ILE A 20 10.15 -2.15 14.79
N THR A 21 9.62 -2.61 13.65
CA THR A 21 10.35 -2.61 12.38
C THR A 21 10.57 -1.19 11.88
N ALA A 22 9.55 -0.34 11.96
CA ALA A 22 9.63 1.06 11.56
C ALA A 22 10.62 1.85 12.46
N ALA A 23 10.58 1.63 13.77
CA ALA A 23 11.51 2.24 14.71
C ALA A 23 12.98 1.86 14.43
N GLU A 24 13.23 0.62 14.01
CA GLU A 24 14.57 0.18 13.62
C GLU A 24 15.06 0.90 12.35
N CYS A 25 14.20 1.08 11.34
CA CYS A 25 14.54 1.86 10.15
C CYS A 25 14.88 3.31 10.50
N VAL A 26 14.08 3.94 11.36
CA VAL A 26 14.32 5.32 11.82
C VAL A 26 15.64 5.43 12.59
N ARG A 27 15.98 4.44 13.42
CA ARG A 27 17.27 4.39 14.11
C ARG A 27 18.44 4.40 13.13
N GLN A 28 18.32 3.67 12.02
CA GLN A 28 19.35 3.64 10.97
C GLN A 28 19.44 4.97 10.21
N LEU A 29 18.30 5.62 9.93
CA LEU A 29 18.28 6.96 9.34
C LEU A 29 18.95 8.00 10.24
N ASN A 30 18.65 7.98 11.54
CA ASN A 30 19.27 8.88 12.52
C ASN A 30 20.78 8.63 12.65
N ALA A 31 21.23 7.36 12.60
CA ALA A 31 22.65 7.03 12.54
C ALA A 31 23.33 7.55 11.25
N GLY A 32 22.57 7.76 10.18
CA GLY A 32 22.99 8.37 8.92
C GLY A 32 23.04 9.90 8.90
N GLY A 33 22.65 10.57 9.99
CA GLY A 33 22.70 12.03 10.14
C GLY A 33 21.35 12.75 10.12
N HIS A 34 20.24 12.02 10.03
CA HIS A 34 18.89 12.58 10.19
C HIS A 34 18.51 12.76 11.67
N SER A 35 17.42 13.49 11.96
CA SER A 35 17.02 13.79 13.34
C SER A 35 15.53 13.58 13.59
N PHE A 36 15.05 12.38 13.26
CA PHE A 36 13.65 12.00 13.47
C PHE A 36 13.35 11.70 14.95
N ALA A 37 12.36 12.40 15.49
CA ALA A 37 11.79 12.18 16.82
C ALA A 37 10.38 11.56 16.72
N ASN A 38 10.06 10.61 17.60
CA ASN A 38 8.76 9.93 17.61
C ASN A 38 7.68 10.85 18.18
N THR A 39 6.53 10.95 17.51
CA THR A 39 5.41 11.82 17.91
C THR A 39 4.48 11.23 18.98
N SER A 40 4.87 10.09 19.58
CA SER A 40 4.11 9.23 20.51
C SER A 40 3.08 8.28 19.87
N ASP A 41 2.75 8.45 18.59
CA ASP A 41 1.84 7.57 17.85
C ASP A 41 2.53 6.39 17.16
N GLY A 42 3.84 6.18 17.39
CA GLY A 42 4.57 4.95 17.05
C GLY A 42 4.88 4.74 15.57
N LEU A 43 4.08 5.30 14.67
CA LEU A 43 4.22 5.22 13.20
C LEU A 43 4.45 6.58 12.53
N VAL A 44 4.62 7.64 13.32
CA VAL A 44 4.87 8.99 12.85
C VAL A 44 6.11 9.55 13.55
N TRP A 45 7.01 10.13 12.76
CA TRP A 45 8.20 10.83 13.24
C TRP A 45 8.34 12.18 12.56
N ILE A 46 8.92 13.14 13.29
CA ILE A 46 9.19 14.49 12.78
C ILE A 46 10.70 14.70 12.78
N ASP A 47 11.26 15.14 11.65
CA ASP A 47 12.61 15.68 11.61
C ASP A 47 12.56 17.17 11.98
N GLU A 48 13.02 17.49 13.19
CA GLU A 48 13.00 18.86 13.72
C GLU A 48 13.90 19.83 12.93
N ASN A 49 14.81 19.32 12.10
CA ASN A 49 15.75 20.14 11.34
C ASN A 49 15.31 20.39 9.89
N ALA A 50 14.40 19.58 9.35
CA ALA A 50 14.01 19.60 7.94
C ALA A 50 12.56 20.02 7.70
N ASP A 51 11.76 20.24 8.77
CA ASP A 51 10.30 20.40 8.68
C ASP A 51 9.63 19.23 7.91
N GLU A 52 10.23 18.04 7.96
CA GLU A 52 9.75 16.83 7.27
C GLU A 52 9.05 15.89 8.26
N ILE A 53 7.93 15.31 7.82
CA ILE A 53 7.19 14.29 8.57
C ILE A 53 7.39 12.95 7.85
N LEU A 54 7.89 11.97 8.59
CA LEU A 54 7.96 10.59 8.15
C LEU A 54 6.77 9.83 8.73
N GLU A 55 5.85 9.41 7.85
CA GLU A 55 4.69 8.60 8.22
C GLU A 55 4.81 7.21 7.58
N VAL A 56 4.62 6.16 8.38
CA VAL A 56 4.57 4.79 7.89
C VAL A 56 3.11 4.34 7.80
N THR A 57 2.55 4.37 6.60
CA THR A 57 1.17 3.94 6.33
C THR A 57 1.13 2.45 6.02
N CYS A 58 0.54 1.65 6.92
CA CYS A 58 0.27 0.23 6.70
C CYS A 58 -1.19 -0.08 7.06
N PRO A 59 -2.06 -0.42 6.09
CA PRO A 59 -3.41 -0.86 6.40
C PRO A 59 -3.35 -2.25 7.05
N ILE A 60 -3.63 -2.32 8.35
CA ILE A 60 -3.75 -3.58 9.09
C ILE A 60 -5.23 -3.93 9.20
N GLY A 61 -5.63 -5.06 8.60
CA GLY A 61 -6.98 -5.62 8.74
C GLY A 61 -6.92 -6.99 9.39
N VAL A 62 -7.78 -7.22 10.38
CA VAL A 62 -8.01 -8.56 10.94
C VAL A 62 -9.50 -8.84 10.89
N GLY A 63 -9.86 -9.95 10.26
CA GLY A 63 -11.24 -10.40 10.18
C GLY A 63 -11.36 -11.87 10.55
N ILE A 64 -12.31 -12.18 11.41
CA ILE A 64 -12.71 -13.56 11.72
C ILE A 64 -13.96 -13.87 10.89
N SER A 65 -13.81 -14.67 9.86
CA SER A 65 -14.94 -15.26 9.14
C SER A 65 -15.44 -16.49 9.90
N SER A 66 -16.76 -16.72 9.86
CA SER A 66 -17.33 -18.02 10.22
C SER A 66 -16.87 -19.05 9.19
N LEU A 67 -16.36 -20.18 9.67
CA LEU A 67 -16.14 -21.38 8.85
C LEU A 67 -17.51 -21.96 8.45
N ASP A 68 -18.14 -21.42 7.41
CA ASP A 68 -19.20 -22.15 6.69
C ASP A 68 -18.63 -23.16 5.67
N GLU A 69 -17.31 -23.17 5.50
CA GLU A 69 -16.58 -24.26 4.86
C GLU A 69 -15.54 -24.74 5.86
N ALA A 70 -15.48 -26.05 6.12
CA ALA A 70 -14.37 -26.60 6.86
C ALA A 70 -13.06 -26.16 6.17
N ILE A 71 -12.18 -25.44 6.88
CA ILE A 71 -10.77 -25.35 6.48
C ILE A 71 -10.26 -26.78 6.59
N LEU A 72 -10.39 -27.51 5.49
CA LEU A 72 -9.72 -28.78 5.33
C LEU A 72 -8.22 -28.49 5.47
N PRO A 73 -7.46 -29.34 6.19
CA PRO A 73 -6.01 -29.24 6.12
C PRO A 73 -5.59 -29.18 4.64
N PRO A 74 -4.59 -28.34 4.29
CA PRO A 74 -4.16 -28.21 2.92
C PRO A 74 -3.90 -29.61 2.37
N ASP A 75 -4.54 -29.94 1.25
CA ASP A 75 -4.31 -31.23 0.64
C ASP A 75 -2.83 -31.35 0.21
N ALA A 76 -2.38 -32.57 -0.07
CA ALA A 76 -0.99 -32.82 -0.45
C ALA A 76 -0.54 -32.00 -1.67
N ALA A 77 -1.47 -31.56 -2.53
CA ALA A 77 -1.18 -30.69 -3.65
C ALA A 77 -0.90 -29.25 -3.20
N THR A 78 -1.70 -28.73 -2.27
CA THR A 78 -1.53 -27.40 -1.67
C THR A 78 -0.23 -27.32 -0.88
N GLU A 79 0.08 -28.30 -0.02
CA GLU A 79 1.34 -28.33 0.72
C GLU A 79 2.56 -28.37 -0.21
N LYS A 80 2.48 -29.16 -1.28
CA LYS A 80 3.54 -29.25 -2.29
C LYS A 80 3.72 -27.91 -3.01
N PHE A 81 2.63 -27.27 -3.43
CA PHE A 81 2.66 -25.95 -4.05
C PHE A 81 3.31 -24.91 -3.12
N MET A 82 2.85 -24.85 -1.87
CA MET A 82 3.40 -23.93 -0.86
C MET A 82 4.89 -24.16 -0.63
N THR A 83 5.33 -25.41 -0.57
CA THR A 83 6.76 -25.76 -0.41
C THR A 83 7.59 -25.27 -1.60
N LEU A 84 7.11 -25.48 -2.82
CA LEU A 84 7.78 -25.02 -4.05
C LEU A 84 7.83 -23.49 -4.14
N ALA A 85 6.72 -22.82 -3.81
CA ALA A 85 6.61 -21.37 -3.83
C ALA A 85 7.49 -20.68 -2.77
N LEU A 86 7.48 -21.18 -1.53
CA LEU A 86 8.24 -20.58 -0.43
C LEU A 86 9.75 -20.86 -0.53
N SER A 87 10.14 -22.01 -1.09
CA SER A 87 11.56 -22.33 -1.32
C SER A 87 12.18 -21.54 -2.49
N GLY A 88 11.35 -20.97 -3.38
CA GLY A 88 11.82 -20.30 -4.60
C GLY A 88 12.37 -21.27 -5.66
N SER A 89 12.21 -22.59 -5.45
CA SER A 89 12.74 -23.62 -6.35
C SER A 89 11.95 -23.75 -7.65
N ASP A 90 10.68 -23.34 -7.63
CA ASP A 90 9.81 -23.27 -8.79
C ASP A 90 9.37 -21.82 -9.02
N LYS A 91 9.78 -21.27 -10.17
CA LYS A 91 9.48 -19.89 -10.53
C LYS A 91 7.98 -19.66 -10.73
N ALA A 92 7.29 -20.59 -11.38
CA ALA A 92 5.86 -20.47 -11.64
C ALA A 92 5.08 -20.48 -10.31
N ALA A 93 5.38 -21.44 -9.42
CA ALA A 93 4.76 -21.51 -8.11
C ALA A 93 5.01 -20.25 -7.29
N THR A 94 6.24 -19.74 -7.31
CA THR A 94 6.61 -18.51 -6.58
C THR A 94 5.86 -17.28 -7.10
N VAL A 95 5.77 -17.12 -8.42
CA VAL A 95 5.06 -16.00 -9.04
C VAL A 95 3.57 -16.08 -8.74
N LEU A 96 2.95 -17.26 -8.92
CA LEU A 96 1.53 -17.46 -8.68
C LEU A 96 1.15 -17.27 -7.20
N PHE A 97 1.98 -17.76 -6.28
CA PHE A 97 1.77 -17.56 -4.84
C PHE A 97 1.82 -16.08 -4.46
N ARG A 98 2.78 -15.33 -4.97
CA ARG A 98 2.88 -13.88 -4.72
C ARG A 98 1.72 -13.11 -5.36
N PHE A 99 1.34 -13.50 -6.57
CA PHE A 99 0.20 -12.93 -7.28
C PHE A 99 -1.11 -13.12 -6.50
N GLU A 100 -1.37 -14.33 -6.01
CA GLU A 100 -2.54 -14.62 -5.17
C GLU A 100 -2.50 -13.82 -3.87
N GLY A 101 -1.33 -13.73 -3.23
CA GLY A 101 -1.15 -12.94 -2.00
C GLY A 101 -1.46 -11.46 -2.18
N ASP A 102 -0.96 -10.81 -3.24
CA ASP A 102 -1.27 -9.40 -3.51
C ASP A 102 -2.75 -9.19 -3.84
N LEU A 103 -3.37 -10.12 -4.60
CA LEU A 103 -4.81 -10.07 -4.88
C LEU A 103 -5.66 -10.21 -3.62
N ALA A 104 -5.30 -11.11 -2.71
CA ALA A 104 -6.02 -11.33 -1.46
C ALA A 104 -5.92 -10.12 -0.51
N ASN A 105 -4.80 -9.38 -0.54
CA ASN A 105 -4.56 -8.26 0.35
C ASN A 105 -5.19 -6.94 -0.12
N GLY A 106 -5.21 -6.67 -1.43
CA GLY A 106 -5.69 -5.37 -1.96
C GLY A 106 -6.10 -5.39 -3.42
N GLY A 107 -6.31 -6.58 -3.99
CA GLY A 107 -6.77 -6.75 -5.35
C GLY A 107 -5.78 -6.26 -6.41
N PHE A 108 -6.29 -6.00 -7.62
CA PHE A 108 -5.45 -5.60 -8.75
C PHE A 108 -4.74 -4.26 -8.55
N GLY A 109 -5.33 -3.32 -7.80
CA GLY A 109 -4.70 -2.02 -7.53
C GLY A 109 -3.36 -2.21 -6.82
N GLN A 110 -3.37 -2.93 -5.70
CA GLN A 110 -2.16 -3.22 -4.93
C GLN A 110 -1.16 -4.08 -5.71
N LEU A 111 -1.64 -5.04 -6.51
CA LEU A 111 -0.78 -5.86 -7.36
C LEU A 111 0.05 -5.02 -8.35
N PHE A 112 -0.58 -4.06 -9.05
CA PHE A 112 0.12 -3.21 -10.01
C PHE A 112 1.09 -2.25 -9.33
N GLU A 113 0.73 -1.70 -8.17
CA GLU A 113 1.59 -0.82 -7.38
C GLU A 113 2.83 -1.56 -6.86
N ASN A 114 2.64 -2.75 -6.29
CA ASN A 114 3.72 -3.51 -5.66
C ASN A 114 4.67 -4.18 -6.66
N LYS A 115 4.14 -4.69 -7.78
CA LYS A 115 4.88 -5.61 -8.68
C LYS A 115 5.04 -5.09 -10.11
N GLY A 116 4.19 -4.15 -10.52
CA GLY A 116 4.22 -3.59 -11.86
C GLY A 116 3.74 -4.54 -12.96
N VAL A 117 3.60 -3.98 -14.16
CA VAL A 117 3.05 -4.65 -15.34
C VAL A 117 3.83 -5.89 -15.78
N GLY A 118 5.17 -5.86 -15.67
CA GLY A 118 6.02 -6.98 -16.10
C GLY A 118 5.72 -8.26 -15.33
N PHE A 119 5.55 -8.17 -14.02
CA PHE A 119 5.18 -9.29 -13.16
C PHE A 119 3.77 -9.81 -13.49
N VAL A 120 2.81 -8.91 -13.71
CA VAL A 120 1.43 -9.31 -14.04
C VAL A 120 1.37 -10.06 -15.37
N ARG A 121 2.13 -9.63 -16.39
CA ARG A 121 2.24 -10.36 -17.67
C ARG A 121 2.83 -11.75 -17.48
N GLU A 122 3.83 -11.88 -16.64
CA GLU A 122 4.43 -13.18 -16.30
C GLU A 122 3.43 -14.10 -15.60
N ALA A 123 2.68 -13.58 -14.62
CA ALA A 123 1.63 -14.33 -13.92
C ALA A 123 0.51 -14.81 -14.87
N ILE A 124 0.11 -13.99 -15.85
CA ILE A 124 -0.86 -14.39 -16.90
C ILE A 124 -0.34 -15.62 -17.66
N GLY A 125 0.94 -15.64 -18.06
CA GLY A 125 1.55 -16.77 -18.74
C GLY A 125 1.45 -18.06 -17.91
N TYR A 126 1.84 -17.99 -16.63
CA TYR A 126 1.75 -19.15 -15.75
C TYR A 126 0.31 -19.60 -15.47
N LEU A 127 -0.65 -18.68 -15.36
CA LEU A 127 -2.08 -19.02 -15.24
C LEU A 127 -2.60 -19.76 -16.47
N GLN A 128 -2.15 -19.39 -17.67
CA GLN A 128 -2.49 -20.08 -18.91
C GLN A 128 -1.87 -21.48 -18.94
N ASP A 129 -0.60 -21.61 -18.56
CA ASP A 129 0.12 -22.88 -18.56
C ASP A 129 -0.50 -23.92 -17.62
N ILE A 130 -1.02 -23.50 -16.46
CA ILE A 130 -1.71 -24.39 -15.52
C ILE A 130 -3.20 -24.61 -15.85
N GLY A 131 -3.69 -24.04 -16.96
CA GLY A 131 -5.08 -24.19 -17.41
C GLY A 131 -6.10 -23.30 -16.68
N ALA A 132 -5.66 -22.34 -15.86
CA ALA A 132 -6.51 -21.39 -15.15
C ALA A 132 -7.02 -20.25 -16.07
N SER A 133 -7.68 -20.64 -17.16
CA SER A 133 -8.05 -19.75 -18.28
C SER A 133 -8.94 -18.58 -17.87
N ALA A 134 -9.87 -18.79 -16.93
CA ALA A 134 -10.74 -17.73 -16.44
C ALA A 134 -9.95 -16.66 -15.65
N ALA A 135 -9.07 -17.09 -14.75
CA ALA A 135 -8.21 -16.20 -13.99
C ALA A 135 -7.25 -15.43 -14.90
N ALA A 136 -6.64 -16.10 -15.87
CA ALA A 136 -5.79 -15.46 -16.88
C ALA A 136 -6.56 -14.37 -17.66
N LYS A 137 -7.79 -14.65 -18.07
CA LYS A 137 -8.64 -13.70 -18.80
C LYS A 137 -8.98 -12.45 -17.96
N ILE A 138 -9.37 -12.64 -16.69
CA ILE A 138 -9.67 -11.53 -15.79
C ILE A 138 -8.41 -10.68 -15.55
N THR A 139 -7.27 -11.33 -15.34
CA THR A 139 -5.98 -10.66 -15.12
C THR A 139 -5.54 -9.86 -16.34
N LEU A 140 -5.76 -10.40 -17.55
CA LEU A 140 -5.52 -9.69 -18.80
C LEU A 140 -6.39 -8.44 -18.94
N GLN A 141 -7.68 -8.53 -18.61
CA GLN A 141 -8.58 -7.38 -18.61
C GLN A 141 -8.13 -6.30 -17.61
N ALA A 142 -7.69 -6.69 -16.42
CA ALA A 142 -7.14 -5.77 -15.43
C ALA A 142 -5.88 -5.05 -15.95
N LEU A 143 -5.00 -5.79 -16.64
CA LEU A 143 -3.81 -5.23 -17.29
C LEU A 143 -4.18 -4.23 -18.38
N GLU A 144 -5.13 -4.57 -19.26
CA GLU A 144 -5.59 -3.66 -20.31
C GLU A 144 -6.18 -2.37 -19.74
N ILE A 145 -6.99 -2.47 -18.68
CA ILE A 145 -7.54 -1.30 -17.99
C ILE A 145 -6.40 -0.45 -17.40
N HIS A 146 -5.44 -1.07 -16.72
CA HIS A 146 -4.31 -0.36 -16.13
C HIS A 146 -3.50 0.40 -17.19
N GLU A 147 -3.17 -0.26 -18.30
CA GLU A 147 -2.39 0.34 -19.38
C GLU A 147 -3.16 1.46 -20.11
N GLN A 148 -4.47 1.30 -20.32
CA GLN A 148 -5.31 2.34 -20.91
C GLN A 148 -5.46 3.57 -20.02
N ARG A 149 -5.45 3.39 -18.69
CA ARG A 149 -5.67 4.46 -17.72
C ARG A 149 -4.38 5.10 -17.20
N GLN A 150 -3.22 4.47 -17.39
CA GLN A 150 -1.90 5.00 -17.04
C GLN A 150 -1.67 6.47 -17.48
N PRO A 151 -1.99 6.88 -18.72
CA PRO A 151 -1.84 8.27 -19.13
C PRO A 151 -2.70 9.23 -18.30
N VAL A 152 -3.95 8.86 -18.01
CA VAL A 152 -4.89 9.68 -17.22
C VAL A 152 -4.41 9.82 -15.77
N VAL A 153 -3.85 8.75 -15.20
CA VAL A 153 -3.26 8.80 -13.85
C VAL A 153 -2.09 9.80 -13.82
N ARG A 154 -1.19 9.74 -14.81
CA ARG A 154 -0.07 10.70 -14.91
C ARG A 154 -0.54 12.14 -15.12
N GLU A 155 -1.57 12.35 -15.93
CA GLU A 155 -2.18 13.68 -16.11
C GLU A 155 -2.75 14.22 -14.79
N TYR A 156 -3.39 13.37 -14.00
CA TYR A 156 -3.90 13.75 -12.68
C TYR A 156 -2.79 14.07 -11.68
N GLU A 157 -1.73 13.26 -11.64
CA GLU A 157 -0.55 13.53 -10.80
C GLU A 157 0.12 14.86 -11.18
N GLN A 158 0.23 15.15 -12.48
CA GLN A 158 0.77 16.41 -12.97
C GLN A 158 -0.12 17.60 -12.57
N LEU A 159 -1.44 17.47 -12.71
CA LEU A 159 -2.40 18.48 -12.26
C LEU A 159 -2.25 18.76 -10.76
N GLN A 160 -2.13 17.72 -9.92
CA GLN A 160 -1.91 17.86 -8.49
C GLN A 160 -0.63 18.64 -8.19
N ALA A 161 0.49 18.28 -8.83
CA ALA A 161 1.76 18.98 -8.66
C ALA A 161 1.68 20.47 -9.06
N ASP A 162 0.94 20.79 -10.13
CA ASP A 162 0.74 22.16 -10.57
C ASP A 162 -0.12 22.98 -9.60
N LEU A 163 -1.17 22.38 -9.04
CA LEU A 163 -2.02 23.00 -8.00
C LEU A 163 -1.22 23.24 -6.72
N GLU A 164 -0.47 22.26 -6.22
CA GLU A 164 0.39 22.43 -5.04
C GLU A 164 1.44 23.54 -5.24
N ARG A 165 1.95 23.70 -6.47
CA ARG A 165 2.85 24.80 -6.80
C ARG A 165 2.15 26.15 -6.67
N LEU A 166 0.90 26.25 -7.11
CA LEU A 166 0.10 27.47 -6.95
C LEU A 166 -0.23 27.74 -5.48
N ASP A 167 -0.60 26.72 -4.71
CA ASP A 167 -0.88 26.83 -3.27
C ASP A 167 0.33 27.36 -2.50
N ARG A 168 1.51 26.76 -2.72
CA ARG A 168 2.76 27.25 -2.11
C ARG A 168 3.05 28.71 -2.48
N ARG A 169 2.78 29.12 -3.72
CA ARG A 169 2.95 30.52 -4.15
C ARG A 169 1.95 31.43 -3.46
N PHE A 170 0.68 31.02 -3.38
CA PHE A 170 -0.37 31.79 -2.73
C PHE A 170 -0.05 32.02 -1.25
N THR A 171 0.34 30.97 -0.53
CA THR A 171 0.74 31.04 0.88
C THR A 171 1.94 31.98 1.09
N ARG A 172 2.95 31.93 0.21
CA ARG A 172 4.12 32.83 0.29
C ARG A 172 3.81 34.31 0.11
N LEU A 173 2.70 34.65 -0.54
CA LEU A 173 2.30 36.05 -0.67
C LEU A 173 1.89 36.66 0.68
N GLY A 174 1.61 35.84 1.70
CA GLY A 174 1.26 36.31 3.05
C GLY A 174 0.01 37.21 3.04
N ILE A 175 -0.87 37.01 2.06
CA ILE A 175 -2.05 37.86 1.87
C ILE A 175 -3.08 37.52 2.93
N ASP A 176 -3.33 38.48 3.82
CA ASP A 176 -4.41 38.43 4.78
C ASP A 176 -5.73 38.88 4.12
N ILE A 177 -6.40 37.91 3.49
CA ILE A 177 -7.66 38.14 2.76
C ILE A 177 -8.72 38.82 3.66
N PRO A 178 -8.97 38.38 4.91
CA PRO A 178 -9.84 39.10 5.84
C PRO A 178 -9.54 40.59 5.96
N THR A 179 -8.27 40.96 6.16
CA THR A 179 -7.86 42.37 6.29
C THR A 179 -8.08 43.15 4.99
N LEU A 180 -7.74 42.56 3.84
CA LEU A 180 -8.00 43.18 2.54
C LEU A 180 -9.51 43.39 2.29
N TYR A 181 -10.33 42.43 2.68
CA TYR A 181 -11.78 42.50 2.53
C TYR A 181 -12.40 43.57 3.44
N ALA A 182 -11.95 43.69 4.69
CA ALA A 182 -12.38 44.75 5.60
C ALA A 182 -12.07 46.15 5.06
N HIS A 183 -10.90 46.33 4.42
CA HIS A 183 -10.56 47.58 3.76
C HIS A 183 -11.44 47.89 2.56
N PHE A 184 -11.81 46.89 1.76
CA PHE A 184 -12.72 47.07 0.62
C PHE A 184 -14.10 47.54 1.08
N THR A 185 -14.68 46.87 2.09
CA THR A 185 -16.03 47.18 2.58
C THR A 185 -16.12 48.50 3.35
N SER A 186 -15.02 48.99 3.93
CA SER A 186 -14.97 50.32 4.57
C SER A 186 -14.98 51.50 3.59
N LYS A 187 -14.73 51.24 2.29
CA LYS A 187 -14.68 52.27 1.22
C LYS A 187 -15.96 52.34 0.39
N THR A 188 -16.87 51.39 0.58
CA THR A 188 -18.24 51.37 0.03
C THR A 188 -19.24 51.87 1.05
#